data_AF-A0A3D0NMV8-F1
#
_entry.id   AF-A0A3D0NMV8-F1
#
_cell.length_a   1.000
_cell.length_b   1.000
_cell.length_c   1.000
_cell.angle_alpha   90.00
_cell.angle_beta   90.00
_cell.angle_gamma   90.00
#
_symmetry.space_group_name_H-M   'P 1'
#
loop_
_entity.id
_entity.type
_entity.pdbx_description
1 polymer ?
#
loop_
_entity_poly.entity_id
_entity_poly.type
_entity_poly.pdbx_seq_one_letter_code
_entity_poly.pdbx_strand_id
1 'polypeptide(L)'
;LPGTDLREGVHTLPVLFALAETGPDADRLRELLKGPVTDDDDVTEALTLLRASGGIAAAKATVQQYAAQARAELDELPDLPGRRALASLIDYTVNRHG
;
A
#
# COMPACT_ATOMS: atom_id res chain seq x y z
N LEU A 1 -2.72 10.00 -0.46
CA LEU A 1 -3.53 9.03 -1.21
C LEU A 1 -4.61 9.82 -1.94
N PRO A 2 -4.62 9.85 -3.28
CA PRO A 2 -5.80 10.28 -4.01
C PRO A 2 -6.93 9.30 -3.68
N GLY A 3 -8.10 9.80 -3.26
CA GLY A 3 -9.23 8.97 -2.80
C GLY A 3 -9.98 8.22 -3.91
N THR A 4 -9.39 8.08 -5.11
CA THR A 4 -10.04 7.49 -6.28
C THR A 4 -10.45 6.04 -6.02
N ASP A 5 -9.54 5.20 -5.52
CA ASP A 5 -9.82 3.80 -5.20
C ASP A 5 -10.97 3.67 -4.18
N LEU A 6 -11.04 4.55 -3.19
CA LEU A 6 -12.11 4.55 -2.18
C LEU A 6 -13.47 4.88 -2.79
N ARG A 7 -13.51 5.84 -3.72
CA ARG A 7 -14.75 6.21 -4.43
C ARG A 7 -15.25 5.09 -5.33
N GLU A 8 -14.34 4.32 -5.89
CA GLU A 8 -14.65 3.13 -6.70
C GLU A 8 -14.98 1.89 -5.84
N GLY A 9 -14.85 1.98 -4.50
CA GLY A 9 -15.06 0.86 -3.58
C GLY A 9 -13.95 -0.20 -3.64
N VAL A 10 -12.77 0.16 -4.14
CA VAL A 10 -11.61 -0.73 -4.27
C VAL A 10 -10.74 -0.63 -3.02
N HIS A 11 -10.77 -1.66 -2.20
CA HIS A 11 -9.92 -1.75 -1.01
C HIS A 11 -8.54 -2.29 -1.37
N THR A 12 -7.62 -1.39 -1.69
CA THR A 12 -6.21 -1.74 -1.91
C THR A 12 -5.51 -2.13 -0.60
N LEU A 13 -4.29 -2.68 -0.70
CA LEU A 13 -3.58 -3.28 0.43
C LEU A 13 -3.46 -2.38 1.69
N PRO A 14 -3.16 -1.06 1.61
CA PRO A 14 -3.16 -0.19 2.79
C PRO A 14 -4.51 -0.18 3.53
N VAL A 15 -5.62 -0.20 2.79
CA VAL A 15 -6.98 -0.22 3.35
C VAL A 15 -7.22 -1.55 4.06
N LEU A 16 -6.86 -2.67 3.44
CA LEU A 16 -7.05 -4.00 4.04
C LEU A 16 -6.30 -4.14 5.37
N PHE A 17 -5.08 -3.61 5.46
CA PHE A 17 -4.34 -3.59 6.72
C PHE A 17 -4.98 -2.68 7.77
N ALA A 18 -5.41 -1.47 7.39
CA ALA A 18 -6.09 -0.56 8.31
C ALA A 18 -7.40 -1.16 8.86
N LEU A 19 -8.18 -1.85 8.02
CA LEU A 19 -9.41 -2.53 8.42
C LEU A 19 -9.17 -3.74 9.34
N ALA A 20 -7.96 -4.29 9.36
CA ALA A 20 -7.57 -5.38 10.25
C ALA A 20 -7.15 -4.90 11.66
N GLU A 21 -6.89 -3.60 11.83
CA GLU A 21 -6.54 -3.01 13.14
C GLU A 21 -7.73 -3.00 14.09
N THR A 22 -7.49 -2.90 15.40
CA THR A 22 -8.55 -2.81 16.40
C THR A 22 -8.63 -1.40 16.98
N GLY A 23 -9.83 -0.94 17.31
CA GLY A 23 -10.04 0.34 17.98
C GLY A 23 -11.03 1.24 17.23
N PRO A 24 -11.39 2.38 17.83
CA PRO A 24 -12.48 3.23 17.35
C PRO A 24 -12.25 3.74 15.92
N ASP A 25 -11.01 4.06 15.56
CA ASP A 25 -10.68 4.56 14.22
C ASP A 25 -10.87 3.47 13.15
N ALA A 26 -10.43 2.24 13.45
CA ALA A 26 -10.63 1.10 12.56
C ALA A 26 -12.12 0.70 12.47
N ASP A 27 -12.86 0.80 13.57
CA ASP A 27 -14.30 0.58 13.61
C ASP A 27 -15.03 1.62 12.74
N ARG A 28 -14.69 2.91 12.88
CA ARG A 28 -15.24 3.99 12.05
C ARG A 28 -14.89 3.80 10.57
N LEU A 29 -13.65 3.42 10.27
CA LEU A 29 -13.22 3.14 8.91
C LEU A 29 -14.01 1.97 8.29
N ARG A 30 -14.29 0.91 9.05
CA ARG A 30 -15.17 -0.19 8.57
C ARG A 30 -16.57 0.29 8.26
N GLU A 31 -17.13 1.19 9.05
CA GLU A 31 -18.45 1.76 8.80
C GLU A 31 -18.48 2.61 7.52
N LEU A 32 -17.49 3.49 7.34
CA LEU A 32 -17.34 4.32 6.14
C LEU A 32 -17.18 3.48 4.87
N LEU A 33 -16.50 2.34 4.96
CA LEU A 33 -16.11 1.51 3.82
C LEU A 33 -16.98 0.26 3.62
N LYS A 34 -18.24 0.25 4.09
CA LYS A 34 -19.19 -0.86 3.82
C LYS A 34 -19.62 -0.97 2.36
N GLY A 35 -19.40 0.07 1.56
CA GLY A 35 -19.72 0.14 0.14
C GLY A 35 -18.98 1.31 -0.51
N PRO A 36 -19.33 1.67 -1.76
CA PRO A 36 -18.75 2.83 -2.44
C PRO A 36 -18.97 4.12 -1.64
N VAL A 37 -17.91 4.92 -1.47
CA VAL A 37 -17.99 6.21 -0.77
C VAL A 37 -18.22 7.32 -1.79
N THR A 38 -19.43 7.88 -1.81
CA THR A 38 -19.80 8.94 -2.77
C THR A 38 -19.71 10.34 -2.19
N ASP A 39 -19.83 10.48 -0.87
CA ASP A 39 -19.78 11.75 -0.17
C ASP A 39 -18.34 12.23 0.05
N ASP A 40 -18.07 13.51 -0.21
CA ASP A 40 -16.72 14.08 -0.16
C ASP A 40 -16.18 14.20 1.27
N ASP A 41 -17.06 14.42 2.26
CA ASP A 41 -16.69 14.50 3.66
C ASP A 41 -16.34 13.09 4.18
N ASP A 42 -17.12 12.08 3.80
CA ASP A 42 -16.82 10.67 4.13
C ASP A 42 -15.49 10.20 3.50
N VAL A 43 -15.21 10.58 2.23
CA VAL A 43 -13.90 10.29 1.60
C VAL A 43 -12.77 10.99 2.36
N THR A 44 -12.98 12.24 2.78
CA THR A 44 -11.98 13.00 3.54
C THR A 44 -11.71 12.39 4.91
N GLU A 45 -12.76 11.95 5.61
CA GLU A 45 -12.67 11.25 6.88
C GLU A 45 -11.93 9.92 6.73
N ALA A 46 -12.33 9.08 5.77
CA ALA A 46 -11.67 7.81 5.48
C ALA A 46 -10.19 7.99 5.16
N LEU A 47 -9.84 8.98 4.33
CA LEU A 47 -8.45 9.31 4.03
C LEU A 47 -7.66 9.82 5.25
N THR A 48 -8.32 10.45 6.22
CA THR A 48 -7.69 10.91 7.46
C THR A 48 -7.40 9.73 8.37
N LEU A 49 -8.38 8.85 8.58
CA LEU A 49 -8.22 7.61 9.36
C LEU A 49 -7.16 6.70 8.75
N LEU A 50 -7.15 6.52 7.42
CA LEU A 50 -6.13 5.73 6.72
C LEU A 50 -4.71 6.27 6.91
N ARG A 51 -4.53 7.60 6.95
CA ARG A 51 -3.21 8.21 7.19
C ARG A 51 -2.76 8.05 8.63
N ALA A 52 -3.69 8.00 9.59
CA ALA A 52 -3.40 7.77 11.00
C ALA A 52 -3.16 6.28 11.31
N SER A 53 -3.71 5.37 10.51
CA SER A 53 -3.55 3.93 10.65
C SER A 53 -2.11 3.44 10.36
N GLY A 54 -1.82 2.23 10.83
CA GLY A 54 -0.62 1.48 10.46
C GLY A 54 -0.67 0.89 9.04
N GLY A 55 -1.81 0.96 8.36
CA GLY A 55 -2.03 0.31 7.06
C GLY A 55 -1.05 0.71 5.95
N ILE A 56 -0.69 2.00 5.86
CA ILE A 56 0.30 2.49 4.89
C ILE A 56 1.68 1.91 5.20
N ALA A 57 2.08 1.88 6.47
CA ALA A 57 3.38 1.34 6.88
C ALA A 57 3.46 -0.17 6.61
N ALA A 58 2.39 -0.92 6.92
CA ALA A 58 2.30 -2.36 6.64
C ALA A 58 2.36 -2.67 5.13
N ALA A 59 1.66 -1.89 4.30
CA ALA A 59 1.74 -2.03 2.84
C ALA A 59 3.15 -1.74 2.31
N LYS A 60 3.83 -0.70 2.83
CA LYS A 60 5.23 -0.43 2.50
C LYS A 60 6.15 -1.59 2.91
N ALA A 61 5.95 -2.17 4.09
CA ALA A 61 6.71 -3.35 4.52
C ALA A 61 6.50 -4.54 3.57
N THR A 62 5.28 -4.73 3.06
CA THR A 62 4.98 -5.77 2.05
C THR A 62 5.75 -5.52 0.74
N VAL A 63 5.83 -4.27 0.27
CA VAL A 63 6.65 -3.90 -0.89
C VAL A 63 8.13 -4.24 -0.66
N GLN A 64 8.67 -3.93 0.52
CA GLN A 64 10.05 -4.26 0.87
C GLN A 64 10.31 -5.78 0.89
N GLN A 65 9.34 -6.57 1.37
CA GLN A 65 9.45 -8.04 1.35
C GLN A 65 9.54 -8.58 -0.07
N TYR A 66 8.69 -8.12 -0.99
CA TYR A 66 8.76 -8.53 -2.40
C TYR A 66 10.05 -8.06 -3.08
N ALA A 67 10.54 -6.88 -2.75
CA ALA A 67 11.82 -6.39 -3.26
C ALA A 67 13.00 -7.26 -2.81
N ALA A 68 13.01 -7.67 -1.54
CA ALA A 68 14.02 -8.57 -1.00
C ALA A 68 13.96 -9.96 -1.68
N GLN A 69 12.75 -10.50 -1.90
CA GLN A 69 12.56 -11.74 -2.65
C GLN A 69 13.08 -11.61 -4.08
N ALA A 70 12.69 -10.56 -4.80
CA ALA A 70 13.15 -10.33 -6.17
C ALA A 70 14.68 -10.18 -6.24
N ARG A 71 15.31 -9.56 -5.24
CA ARG A 71 16.77 -9.46 -5.15
C ARG A 71 17.43 -10.82 -4.98
N ALA A 72 16.89 -11.67 -4.10
CA ALA A 72 17.39 -13.02 -3.89
C ALA A 72 17.33 -13.86 -5.17
N GLU A 73 16.24 -13.76 -5.94
CA GLU A 73 16.12 -14.44 -7.24
C GLU A 73 17.16 -13.94 -8.27
N LEU A 74 17.49 -12.65 -8.26
CA LEU A 74 18.52 -12.11 -9.15
C LEU A 74 19.92 -12.60 -8.76
N ASP A 75 20.20 -12.79 -7.47
CA ASP A 75 21.52 -13.21 -7.00
C ASP A 75 21.92 -14.61 -7.53
N GLU A 76 20.94 -15.45 -7.90
CA GLU A 76 21.15 -16.75 -8.56
C GLU A 76 21.59 -16.64 -10.04
N LEU A 77 21.52 -15.45 -10.65
CA LEU A 77 21.91 -15.21 -12.03
C LEU A 77 23.34 -14.67 -12.14
N PRO A 78 24.06 -14.93 -13.26
CA PRO A 78 25.38 -14.34 -13.51
C PRO A 78 25.38 -12.81 -13.47
N ASP A 79 26.50 -12.21 -13.02
CA ASP A 79 26.64 -10.75 -12.92
C ASP A 79 26.84 -10.03 -14.26
N LEU A 80 25.76 -9.98 -15.04
CA LEU A 80 25.72 -9.35 -16.35
C LEU A 80 24.96 -8.03 -16.30
N PRO A 81 25.15 -7.13 -17.29
CA PRO A 81 24.45 -5.85 -17.34
C PRO A 81 22.93 -5.97 -17.18
N GLY A 82 22.31 -7.03 -17.72
CA GLY A 82 20.88 -7.28 -17.56
C GLY A 82 20.45 -7.50 -16.11
N ARG A 83 21.22 -8.27 -15.32
CA ARG A 83 20.96 -8.48 -13.88
C ARG A 83 21.01 -7.16 -13.12
N ARG A 84 22.03 -6.34 -13.38
CA ARG A 84 22.18 -5.03 -12.74
C ARG A 84 21.04 -4.06 -13.11
N ALA A 85 20.59 -4.09 -14.37
CA ALA A 85 19.46 -3.28 -14.81
C ALA A 85 18.16 -3.66 -14.09
N LEU A 86 17.89 -4.96 -13.90
CA LEU A 86 16.74 -5.44 -13.13
C LEU A 86 16.85 -5.07 -11.64
N ALA A 87 18.04 -5.15 -11.05
CA ALA A 87 18.27 -4.69 -9.68
C ALA A 87 17.95 -3.20 -9.52
N SER A 88 18.41 -2.35 -10.44
CA SER A 88 18.07 -0.92 -10.44
C SER A 88 16.57 -0.66 -10.60
N LEU A 89 15.85 -1.48 -11.37
CA LEU A 89 14.40 -1.37 -11.53
C LEU A 89 13.65 -1.70 -10.23
N ILE A 90 14.12 -2.70 -9.48
CA ILE A 90 13.57 -3.02 -8.15
C ILE A 90 13.76 -1.82 -7.22
N ASP A 91 14.99 -1.31 -7.12
CA ASP A 91 15.32 -0.17 -6.25
C ASP A 91 14.50 1.09 -6.61
N TYR A 92 14.35 1.37 -7.91
CA TYR A 92 13.54 2.49 -8.38
C TYR A 92 12.06 2.33 -7.99
N THR A 93 11.49 1.13 -8.19
CA THR A 93 10.07 0.86 -7.97
C THR A 93 9.70 1.02 -6.49
N VAL A 94 10.55 0.55 -5.60
CA VAL A 94 10.37 0.64 -4.14
C VAL A 94 10.43 2.10 -3.65
N ASN A 95 11.25 2.94 -4.29
CA ASN A 95 11.51 4.31 -3.86
C ASN A 95 10.71 5.38 -4.64
N ARG A 96 9.79 4.99 -5.54
CA ARG A 96 9.16 5.93 -6.50
C ARG A 96 8.33 7.07 -5.88
N HIS A 97 8.09 7.07 -4.57
CA HIS A 97 7.35 8.09 -3.83
C HIS A 97 8.00 8.44 -2.48
N GLY A 98 9.34 8.41 -2.42
CA GLY A 98 10.15 9.00 -1.35
C GLY A 98 10.66 10.39 -1.72
#